data_AF-A0A7X6N5V5-F1
#
_entry.id   AF-A0A7X6N5V5-F1
#
_cell.length_a   1.000
_cell.length_b   1.000
_cell.length_c   1.000
_cell.angle_alpha   90.00
_cell.angle_beta   90.00
_cell.angle_gamma   90.00
#
_symmetry.space_group_name_H-M   'P 1'
#
loop_
_entity.id
_entity.type
_entity.pdbx_description
1 polymer ?
#
loop_
_entity_poly.entity_id
_entity_poly.type
_entity_poly.pdbx_seq_one_letter_code
_entity_poly.pdbx_strand_id
1 'polypeptide(L)' 'MRILMFEEEQVIRELLTPLICKHQWEIKYIFDDIAFINEINRNLTEYDGIIVDINNNSTLNILKNISINTYIFQNI' A
#
# COMPACT_ATOMS: atom_id res chain seq x y z
N MET A 1 1.73 -10.86 8.59
CA MET A 1 2.38 -10.11 7.50
C MET A 1 2.19 -8.63 7.77
N ARG A 2 3.23 -7.84 7.59
CA ARG A 2 3.17 -6.37 7.74
C ARG A 2 3.03 -5.76 6.36
N ILE A 3 1.95 -5.02 6.14
CA ILE A 3 1.59 -4.45 4.86
C ILE A 3 1.59 -2.94 4.97
N LEU A 4 2.27 -2.28 4.04
CA LEU A 4 2.17 -0.84 3.86
C LEU A 4 1.01 -0.55 2.90
N MET A 5 0.10 0.34 3.28
CA MET A 5 -1.06 0.69 2.46
C MET A 5 -1.09 2.19 2.17
N PHE A 6 -1.11 2.54 0.88
CA PHE A 6 -1.41 3.87 0.37
C PHE A 6 -2.76 3.85 -0.33
N GLU A 7 -3.81 4.26 0.38
CA GLU A 7 -5.19 4.20 -0.10
C GLU A 7 -6.03 5.23 0.65
N GLU A 8 -6.42 6.30 -0.02
CA GLU A 8 -7.16 7.43 0.56
C GLU A 8 -8.67 7.14 0.62
N GLU A 9 -9.20 6.30 -0.27
CA GLU A 9 -10.61 5.96 -0.34
C GLU A 9 -11.03 5.02 0.79
N GLN A 10 -11.93 5.51 1.64
CA GLN A 10 -12.51 4.71 2.74
C GLN A 10 -13.21 3.45 2.24
N VAL A 11 -13.87 3.53 1.08
CA VAL A 11 -14.62 2.42 0.49
C VAL A 11 -13.71 1.23 0.20
N ILE A 12 -12.51 1.47 -0.33
CA ILE A 12 -11.54 0.41 -0.62
C ILE A 12 -11.00 -0.22 0.68
N ARG A 13 -10.72 0.59 1.71
CA ARG A 13 -10.29 0.06 3.02
C ARG A 13 -11.35 -0.82 3.67
N GLU A 14 -12.62 -0.44 3.58
CA GLU A 14 -13.74 -1.25 4.07
C GLU A 14 -13.86 -2.58 3.30
N LEU A 15 -13.67 -2.55 1.98
CA LEU A 15 -13.61 -3.73 1.12
C LEU A 15 -12.47 -4.69 1.49
N LEU A 16 -11.30 -4.16 1.89
CA LEU A 16 -10.13 -4.96 2.25
C LEU A 16 -10.18 -5.46 3.71
N THR A 17 -10.98 -4.84 4.58
CA THR A 17 -11.07 -5.17 6.01
C THR A 17 -11.32 -6.67 6.28
N PRO A 18 -12.26 -7.35 5.60
CA PRO A 18 -12.46 -8.79 5.81
C PRO A 18 -11.21 -9.63 5.51
N LEU A 19 -10.43 -9.28 4.48
CA LEU A 19 -9.19 -9.98 4.13
C LEU A 19 -8.11 -9.71 5.17
N ILE A 20 -7.94 -8.44 5.58
CA ILE A 20 -6.99 -8.02 6.61
C ILE A 20 -7.26 -8.79 7.91
N CYS A 21 -8.52 -8.87 8.35
CA CYS A 21 -8.91 -9.61 9.55
C CYS A 21 -8.70 -11.12 9.41
N LYS A 22 -9.11 -11.72 8.28
CA LYS A 22 -8.97 -13.15 8.02
C LYS A 22 -7.50 -13.61 8.05
N HIS A 23 -6.61 -12.80 7.51
CA HIS A 23 -5.19 -13.12 7.39
C HIS A 23 -4.32 -12.52 8.50
N GLN A 24 -4.93 -11.81 9.47
CA GLN A 24 -4.24 -11.15 10.58
C GLN A 24 -3.07 -10.27 10.09
N TRP A 25 -3.32 -9.48 9.05
CA TRP A 25 -2.33 -8.55 8.52
C TRP A 25 -2.20 -7.31 9.40
N GLU A 26 -0.97 -6.90 9.69
CA GLU A 26 -0.68 -5.62 10.34
C GLU A 26 -0.56 -4.55 9.25
N ILE A 27 -1.47 -3.58 9.25
CA ILE A 27 -1.52 -2.55 8.20
C ILE A 27 -1.01 -1.23 8.74
N LYS A 28 -0.01 -0.65 8.05
CA LYS A 28 0.36 0.77 8.22
C LYS A 28 -0.27 1.59 7.10
N TYR A 29 -1.18 2.49 7.47
CA TYR A 29 -1.84 3.38 6.54
C TYR A 29 -1.02 4.67 6.34
N ILE A 30 -0.85 5.08 5.09
CA ILE A 30 -0.29 6.38 4.71
C ILE A 30 -1.19 6.98 3.62
N PHE A 31 -1.45 8.28 3.72
CA PHE A 31 -2.36 9.03 2.83
C PHE A 31 -1.68 10.24 2.20
N ASP A 32 -0.35 10.29 2.23
CA ASP A 32 0.46 11.36 1.67
C ASP A 32 1.59 10.74 0.84
N ASP A 33 1.70 11.17 -0.41
CA ASP A 33 2.68 10.66 -1.38
C ASP A 33 4.11 10.75 -0.81
N ILE A 34 4.48 11.90 -0.22
CA ILE A 34 5.84 12.14 0.28
C ILE A 34 6.14 11.25 1.49
N ALA A 35 5.20 11.13 2.42
CA ALA A 35 5.32 10.24 3.57
C ALA A 35 5.43 8.78 3.13
N PHE A 36 4.68 8.36 2.12
CA PHE A 36 4.70 7.00 1.60
C PHE A 36 6.06 6.66 0.97
N ILE A 37 6.58 7.58 0.15
CA ILE A 37 7.90 7.45 -0.46
C ILE A 37 9.00 7.37 0.60
N ASN A 38 8.93 8.25 1.60
CA ASN A 38 9.90 8.25 2.70
C ASN A 38 9.84 6.95 3.51
N GLU A 39 8.64 6.40 3.71
CA GLU A 39 8.46 5.14 4.43
C GLU A 39 9.07 3.97 3.67
N ILE A 40 8.77 3.85 2.37
CA ILE A 40 9.36 2.85 1.49
C ILE A 40 10.89 2.95 1.52
N ASN A 41 11.43 4.15 1.29
CA ASN A 41 12.88 4.33 1.18
C ASN A 41 13.63 3.99 2.48
N ARG A 42 12.99 4.14 3.64
CA ARG A 42 13.61 3.86 4.94
C ARG A 42 13.40 2.42 5.40
N ASN A 43 12.20 1.88 5.18
CA ASN A 43 11.72 0.71 5.91
C ASN A 43 11.19 -0.41 4.99
N LEU A 44 11.50 -0.39 3.68
CA LEU A 44 10.99 -1.39 2.72
C LEU A 44 11.13 -2.83 3.21
N THR A 45 12.26 -3.17 3.82
CA THR A 45 12.56 -4.53 4.31
C THR A 45 11.71 -4.95 5.51
N GLU A 46 10.99 -4.03 6.15
CA GLU A 46 10.09 -4.32 7.27
C GLU A 46 8.69 -4.75 6.82
N TYR A 47 8.37 -4.60 5.53
CA TYR A 47 7.06 -4.92 4.96
C TYR A 47 7.15 -6.21 4.13
N ASP A 48 6.13 -7.05 4.24
CA ASP A 48 5.96 -8.26 3.44
C ASP A 48 5.24 -7.98 2.11
N GLY A 49 4.57 -6.83 2.02
CA GLY A 49 3.82 -6.40 0.85
C GLY A 49 3.39 -4.95 0.92
N ILE A 50 3.01 -4.42 -0.23
CA ILE A 50 2.55 -3.03 -0.37
C ILE A 50 1.25 -3.04 -1.18
N ILE A 51 0.23 -2.35 -0.67
CA ILE A 51 -1.02 -2.06 -1.36
C ILE A 51 -1.03 -0.58 -1.71
N VAL A 52 -1.25 -0.25 -2.98
CA VAL A 52 -1.25 1.14 -3.46
C VAL A 52 -2.43 1.36 -4.38
N ASP A 53 -3.21 2.41 -4.09
CA ASP A 53 -4.12 3.03 -5.05
C ASP A 53 -3.33 3.86 -6.08
N ILE A 54 -3.48 3.49 -7.34
CA ILE A 54 -2.74 4.09 -8.46
C ILE A 54 -3.55 5.12 -9.23
N ASN A 55 -4.70 5.56 -8.70
CA ASN A 55 -5.47 6.66 -9.28
C ASN A 55 -4.64 7.95 -9.42
N ASN A 56 -3.57 8.11 -8.63
CA ASN A 56 -2.55 9.14 -8.80
C ASN A 56 -1.30 8.62 -9.54
N ASN A 57 -1.04 9.18 -10.74
CA ASN A 57 0.08 8.81 -11.64
C ASN A 57 1.50 8.93 -11.03
N SER A 58 1.68 9.62 -9.90
CA SER A 58 2.96 9.83 -9.21
C SER A 58 3.47 8.54 -8.55
N THR A 59 2.60 7.80 -7.88
CA THR A 59 2.95 6.67 -7.00
C THR A 59 3.35 5.41 -7.79
N LEU A 60 2.79 5.23 -8.99
CA LEU A 60 3.07 4.11 -9.89
C LEU A 60 4.54 4.05 -10.37
N ASN A 61 5.16 5.21 -10.61
CA ASN A 61 6.55 5.28 -11.11
C ASN A 61 7.58 4.83 -10.06
N ILE A 62 7.22 4.91 -8.78
CA ILE A 62 8.10 4.58 -7.66
C ILE A 62 8.07 3.08 -7.40
N LEU A 63 6.91 2.45 -7.56
CA LEU A 63 6.72 1.01 -7.39
C LEU A 63 7.40 0.17 -8.48
N LYS A 64 7.61 0.70 -9.69
CA LYS A 64 8.25 -0.03 -10.81
C LYS A 64 9.68 -0.54 -10.51
N ASN A 65 10.34 0.01 -9.50
CA ASN A 65 11.72 -0.35 -9.14
C ASN A 65 11.81 -1.15 -7.82
N ILE A 66 10.68 -1.58 -7.25
CA ILE A 66 10.63 -2.22 -5.93
C ILE A 66 10.40 -3.72 -6.08
N SER A 67 11.34 -4.53 -5.58
CA SER A 67 11.23 -5.99 -5.53
C SER A 67 10.47 -6.47 -4.29
N ILE A 68 9.20 -6.09 -4.18
CA ILE A 68 8.29 -6.53 -3.11
C ILE A 68 7.00 -7.06 -3.73
N ASN A 69 6.21 -7.84 -2.98
CA ASN A 69 4.87 -8.23 -3.43
C ASN A 69 3.98 -6.98 -3.47
N THR A 70 3.83 -6.39 -4.66
CA THR A 70 2.98 -5.22 -4.88
C THR A 70 1.60 -5.67 -5.39
N TYR A 71 0.55 -5.33 -4.65
CA TYR A 71 -0.83 -5.51 -5.08
C TYR A 71 -1.37 -4.16 -5.53
N ILE A 72 -1.65 -4.04 -6.84
CA ILE A 72 -2.13 -2.81 -7.47
C ILE A 72 -3.64 -2.93 -7.65
N PHE A 73 -4.39 -1.97 -7.12
CA PHE A 73 -5.81 -1.82 -7.37
C PHE A 73 -6.01 -0.58 -8.25
N GLN A 74 -6.72 -0.75 -9.37
CA GLN A 74 -7.15 0.35 -10.22
C GLN A 74 -8.68 0.35 -10.19
N ASN A 75 -9.28 1.43 -9.67
CA ASN A 75 -10.71 1.67 -9.88
C ASN A 75 -10.91 1.97 -11.39
N ILE A 76 -11.76 1.17 -12.05
CA ILE A 76 -12.23 1.41 -13.42
C ILE A 76 -13.62 2.04 -13.34
#